data_AF-A0A9X3F0C6-F1
#
_entry.id   AF-A0A9X3F0C6-F1
#
_cell.length_a   1.000
_cell.length_b   1.000
_cell.length_c   1.000
_cell.angle_alpha   90.00
_cell.angle_beta   90.00
_cell.angle_gamma   90.00
#
_symmetry.space_group_name_H-M   'P 1'
#
loop_
_entity.id
_entity.type
_entity.pdbx_description
1 polymer ?
#
loop_
_entity_poly.entity_id
_entity_poly.type
_entity_poly.pdbx_seq_one_letter_code
_entity_poly.pdbx_strand_id
1 'polypeptide(L)'
;MRRRLLVPVLLVLLGCTEHDRRCAHARDVMLTLWEQSLKDTLPGQDEAALRRTLARAGDRFMAQCSSLPSESQACIDRIDELATLEQERRAAVERCPKQADGRPEPACVQAARDWADQRTADCQLALGAMFTTVLEP
;
A
#
# COMPACT_ATOMS: atom_id res chain seq x y z
N MET A 1 36.63 16.95 -33.28
CA MET A 1 35.72 17.35 -32.19
C MET A 1 34.48 16.45 -32.21
N ARG A 2 34.43 15.36 -31.42
CA ARG A 2 33.26 14.47 -31.26
C ARG A 2 33.19 13.99 -29.81
N ARG A 3 32.51 14.75 -28.95
CA ARG A 3 32.25 14.40 -27.54
C ARG A 3 30.92 15.03 -27.11
N ARG A 4 29.78 14.59 -27.66
CA ARG A 4 28.44 15.04 -27.21
C ARG A 4 27.33 13.98 -27.36
N LEU A 5 27.64 12.69 -27.25
CA LEU A 5 26.62 11.62 -27.38
C LEU A 5 26.50 10.67 -26.17
N LEU A 6 27.20 10.94 -25.05
CA LEU A 6 27.15 10.05 -23.86
C LEU A 6 26.19 10.50 -22.75
N VAL A 7 25.62 11.70 -22.84
CA VAL A 7 24.73 12.25 -21.81
C VAL A 7 23.33 11.59 -21.75
N PRO A 8 22.66 11.24 -22.87
CA PRO A 8 21.29 10.72 -22.78
C PRO A 8 21.21 9.29 -22.23
N VAL A 9 22.24 8.46 -22.39
CA VAL A 9 22.25 7.08 -21.88
C VAL A 9 22.40 7.03 -20.36
N LEU A 10 23.14 7.96 -19.76
CA LEU A 10 23.30 8.05 -18.30
C LEU A 10 22.01 8.51 -17.59
N LEU A 11 21.21 9.39 -18.21
CA LEU A 11 19.93 9.84 -17.66
C LEU A 11 18.87 8.73 -17.66
N VAL A 12 18.85 7.88 -18.69
CA VAL A 12 17.93 6.73 -18.76
C VAL A 12 18.26 5.69 -17.69
N LEU A 13 19.55 5.41 -17.45
CA LEU A 13 19.98 4.47 -16.42
C LEU A 13 19.71 4.97 -15.00
N LEU A 14 19.84 6.27 -14.75
CA LEU A 14 19.52 6.87 -13.45
C LEU A 14 18.01 6.92 -13.19
N GLY A 15 17.19 7.24 -14.22
CA GLY A 15 15.73 7.26 -14.11
C GLY A 15 15.11 5.89 -13.81
N CYS A 16 15.66 4.81 -14.36
CA CYS A 16 15.25 3.45 -14.01
C CYS A 16 15.49 3.16 -12.52
N THR A 17 16.63 3.59 -11.96
CA THR A 17 16.93 3.30 -10.54
C THR A 17 16.05 4.06 -9.54
N GLU A 18 15.61 5.28 -9.85
CA GLU A 18 14.74 6.05 -8.96
C GLU A 18 13.30 5.55 -9.02
N HIS A 19 12.82 5.17 -10.21
CA HIS A 19 11.52 4.54 -10.37
C HIS A 19 11.46 3.18 -9.66
N ASP A 20 12.47 2.32 -9.86
CA ASP A 20 12.54 1.01 -9.21
C ASP A 20 12.59 1.13 -7.67
N ARG A 21 13.28 2.16 -7.15
CA ARG A 21 13.29 2.45 -5.70
C ARG A 21 11.92 2.90 -5.20
N ARG A 22 11.22 3.76 -5.94
CA ARG A 22 9.86 4.18 -5.59
C ARG A 22 8.89 3.00 -5.59
N CYS A 23 8.99 2.14 -6.59
CA CYS A 23 8.23 0.89 -6.64
C CYS A 23 8.56 -0.03 -5.47
N ALA A 24 9.84 -0.26 -5.18
CA ALA A 24 10.25 -1.10 -4.06
C ALA A 24 9.74 -0.55 -2.72
N HIS A 25 9.81 0.76 -2.52
CA HIS A 25 9.28 1.44 -1.33
C HIS A 25 7.75 1.27 -1.23
N ALA A 26 7.02 1.55 -2.30
CA ALA A 26 5.57 1.41 -2.30
C ALA A 26 5.11 -0.02 -2.07
N ARG A 27 5.82 -1.01 -2.64
CA ARG A 27 5.62 -2.43 -2.35
C ARG A 27 5.72 -2.69 -0.85
N ASP A 28 6.82 -2.28 -0.23
CA ASP A 28 7.11 -2.61 1.17
C ASP A 28 6.07 -1.99 2.11
N VAL A 29 5.67 -0.75 1.83
CA VAL A 29 4.61 -0.06 2.58
C VAL A 29 3.27 -0.78 2.39
N MET A 30 2.82 -1.03 1.16
CA MET A 30 1.55 -1.70 0.91
C MET A 30 1.48 -3.12 1.49
N LEU A 31 2.55 -3.91 1.38
CA LEU A 31 2.61 -5.25 1.96
C LEU A 31 2.46 -5.18 3.48
N THR A 32 3.05 -4.17 4.13
CA THR A 32 2.88 -3.94 5.57
C THR A 32 1.42 -3.62 5.91
N LEU A 33 0.78 -2.72 5.14
CA LEU A 33 -0.64 -2.37 5.35
C LEU A 33 -1.57 -3.57 5.13
N TRP A 34 -1.32 -4.39 4.10
CA TRP A 34 -2.10 -5.59 3.82
C TRP A 34 -1.90 -6.68 4.86
N GLU A 35 -0.67 -6.92 5.32
CA GLU A 35 -0.40 -7.88 6.39
C GLU A 35 -1.22 -7.54 7.64
N GLN A 36 -1.22 -6.26 8.02
CA GLN A 36 -1.98 -5.80 9.17
C GLN A 36 -3.50 -5.97 8.96
N SER A 37 -4.02 -5.57 7.80
CA SER A 37 -5.45 -5.76 7.48
C SER A 37 -5.87 -7.24 7.50
N LEU A 38 -5.02 -8.14 7.02
CA LEU A 38 -5.30 -9.58 7.02
C LEU A 38 -5.28 -10.18 8.43
N LYS A 39 -4.32 -9.76 9.26
CA LYS A 39 -4.25 -10.15 10.68
C LYS A 39 -5.50 -9.68 11.46
N ASP A 40 -5.98 -8.48 11.18
CA ASP A 40 -7.15 -7.90 11.84
C ASP A 40 -8.46 -8.62 11.43
N THR A 41 -8.53 -9.15 10.19
CA THR A 41 -9.76 -9.74 9.62
C THR A 41 -9.86 -11.25 9.84
N LEU A 42 -8.74 -11.97 9.87
CA LEU A 42 -8.69 -13.44 9.97
C LEU A 42 -7.75 -13.89 11.09
N PRO A 43 -8.14 -13.69 12.37
CA PRO A 43 -7.35 -14.16 13.49
C PRO A 43 -7.20 -15.69 13.44
N GLY A 44 -5.95 -16.18 13.50
CA GLY A 44 -5.63 -17.61 13.49
C GLY A 44 -5.24 -18.20 12.12
N GLN A 45 -4.98 -17.38 11.11
CA GLN A 45 -4.39 -17.86 9.84
C GLN A 45 -2.98 -18.44 10.03
N ASP A 46 -2.60 -19.40 9.17
CA ASP A 46 -1.23 -19.89 9.05
C ASP A 46 -0.31 -18.74 8.61
N GLU A 47 0.51 -18.23 9.53
CA GLU A 47 1.47 -17.15 9.26
C GLU A 47 2.39 -17.48 8.08
N ALA A 48 2.73 -18.76 7.87
CA ALA A 48 3.56 -19.17 6.76
C ALA A 48 2.81 -19.04 5.42
N ALA A 49 1.51 -19.33 5.39
CA ALA A 49 0.67 -19.13 4.21
C ALA A 49 0.48 -17.64 3.89
N LEU A 50 0.29 -16.81 4.92
CA LEU A 50 0.21 -15.35 4.77
C LEU A 50 1.51 -14.79 4.17
N ARG A 51 2.67 -15.15 4.73
CA ARG A 51 3.98 -14.72 4.21
C ARG A 51 4.21 -15.14 2.76
N ARG A 52 3.85 -16.38 2.38
CA ARG A 52 3.95 -16.84 0.98
C ARG A 52 3.05 -16.03 0.04
N THR A 53 1.89 -15.62 0.51
CA THR A 53 0.95 -14.81 -0.30
C THR A 53 1.47 -13.39 -0.46
N LEU A 54 1.95 -12.76 0.62
CA LEU A 54 2.55 -11.43 0.57
C LEU A 54 3.83 -11.40 -0.28
N ALA A 55 4.68 -12.43 -0.22
CA ALA A 55 5.87 -12.53 -1.06
C ALA A 55 5.50 -12.55 -2.56
N ARG A 56 4.54 -13.40 -2.96
CA ARG A 56 4.05 -13.44 -4.34
C ARG A 56 3.42 -12.12 -4.77
N ALA A 57 2.70 -11.47 -3.87
CA ALA A 57 2.12 -10.17 -4.12
C ALA A 57 3.20 -9.11 -4.37
N GLY A 58 4.27 -9.13 -3.57
CA GLY A 58 5.41 -8.23 -3.71
C GLY A 58 6.16 -8.40 -5.02
N ASP A 59 6.42 -9.64 -5.45
CA ASP A 59 7.08 -9.94 -6.71
C ASP A 59 6.24 -9.47 -7.92
N ARG A 60 4.93 -9.74 -7.89
CA ARG A 60 3.99 -9.29 -8.92
C ARG A 60 3.87 -7.77 -8.97
N PHE A 61 3.86 -7.11 -7.81
CA PHE A 61 3.85 -5.65 -7.76
C PHE A 61 5.08 -5.06 -8.45
N MET A 62 6.29 -5.57 -8.15
CA MET A 62 7.51 -5.08 -8.80
C MET A 62 7.49 -5.26 -10.31
N ALA A 63 6.96 -6.40 -10.79
CA ALA A 63 6.85 -6.67 -12.22
C ALA A 63 5.85 -5.74 -12.93
N GLN A 64 4.82 -5.26 -12.23
CA GLN A 64 3.75 -4.47 -12.82
C GLN A 64 3.88 -2.96 -12.56
N CYS A 65 4.68 -2.54 -11.58
CA CYS A 65 4.74 -1.15 -11.10
C CYS A 65 5.02 -0.14 -12.23
N SER A 66 5.94 -0.46 -13.14
CA SER A 66 6.27 0.40 -14.28
C SER A 66 5.19 0.46 -15.37
N SER A 67 4.26 -0.49 -15.35
CA SER A 67 3.13 -0.58 -16.29
C SER A 67 1.81 -0.11 -15.68
N LEU A 68 1.84 0.41 -14.45
CA LEU A 68 0.63 0.84 -13.77
C LEU A 68 0.00 2.04 -14.49
N PRO A 69 -1.35 2.15 -14.49
CA PRO A 69 -2.04 3.35 -14.95
C PRO A 69 -1.57 4.59 -14.18
N SER A 70 -1.65 5.76 -14.82
CA SER A 70 -1.22 7.03 -14.20
C SER A 70 -1.91 7.34 -12.85
N GLU A 71 -3.16 6.90 -12.68
CA GLU A 71 -3.91 7.04 -11.42
C GLU A 71 -3.28 6.20 -10.30
N SER A 72 -2.94 4.94 -10.58
CA SER A 72 -2.24 4.07 -9.62
C SER A 72 -0.82 4.58 -9.32
N GLN A 73 -0.13 5.16 -10.31
CA GLN A 73 1.18 5.80 -10.09
C GLN A 73 1.07 7.02 -9.17
N ALA A 74 0.05 7.86 -9.36
CA ALA A 74 -0.19 9.01 -8.48
C ALA A 74 -0.44 8.59 -7.02
N CYS A 75 -1.09 7.43 -6.80
CA CYS A 75 -1.27 6.86 -5.48
C CYS A 75 0.02 6.28 -4.89
N ILE A 76 0.89 5.70 -5.72
CA ILE A 76 2.23 5.26 -5.32
C ILE A 76 3.08 6.44 -4.85
N ASP A 77 3.02 7.58 -5.55
CA ASP A 77 3.74 8.78 -5.15
C ASP A 77 3.25 9.35 -3.79
N ARG A 78 2.04 8.98 -3.36
CA ARG A 78 1.43 9.36 -2.06
C ARG A 78 1.47 8.24 -1.02
N ILE A 79 2.25 7.18 -1.23
CA ILE A 79 2.15 5.97 -0.40
C ILE A 79 2.46 6.21 1.10
N ASP A 80 3.35 7.15 1.41
CA ASP A 80 3.67 7.53 2.78
C ASP A 80 2.52 8.29 3.46
N GLU A 81 1.79 9.11 2.70
CA GLU A 81 0.57 9.78 3.17
C GLU A 81 -0.50 8.72 3.50
N LEU A 82 -0.69 7.75 2.60
CA LEU A 82 -1.66 6.66 2.80
C LEU A 82 -1.30 5.81 4.03
N ALA A 83 -0.01 5.50 4.23
CA ALA A 83 0.45 4.79 5.41
C ALA A 83 0.23 5.57 6.71
N THR A 84 0.45 6.89 6.66
CA THR A 84 0.20 7.79 7.80
C THR A 84 -1.28 7.82 8.16
N LEU A 85 -2.16 7.98 7.17
CA LEU A 85 -3.62 7.99 7.36
C LEU A 85 -4.11 6.66 7.98
N GLU A 86 -3.55 5.54 7.55
CA GLU A 86 -3.88 4.23 8.10
C GLU A 86 -3.40 4.06 9.55
N GLN A 87 -2.22 4.58 9.91
CA GLN A 87 -1.75 4.64 11.29
C GLN A 87 -2.63 5.55 12.15
N GLU A 88 -3.03 6.73 11.65
CA GLU A 88 -3.91 7.65 12.33
C GLU A 88 -5.30 7.05 12.57
N ARG A 89 -5.83 6.32 11.58
CA ARG A 89 -7.07 5.53 11.70
C ARG A 89 -6.97 4.53 12.84
N ARG A 90 -5.90 3.73 12.89
CA ARG A 90 -5.65 2.75 13.96
C ARG A 90 -5.59 3.42 15.33
N ALA A 91 -4.80 4.49 15.44
CA ALA A 91 -4.69 5.26 16.67
C ALA A 91 -6.02 5.91 17.08
N ALA A 92 -6.90 6.25 16.13
CA ALA A 92 -8.26 6.73 16.44
C ALA A 92 -9.15 5.59 16.96
N VAL A 93 -9.09 4.40 16.37
CA VAL A 93 -9.82 3.21 16.85
C VAL A 93 -9.38 2.82 18.27
N GLU A 94 -8.09 2.83 18.56
CA GLU A 94 -7.56 2.52 19.90
C GLU A 94 -8.03 3.50 20.98
N ARG A 95 -8.28 4.76 20.60
CA ARG A 95 -8.79 5.81 21.49
C ARG A 95 -10.31 5.79 21.66
N CYS A 96 -11.02 4.92 20.94
CA CYS A 96 -12.47 4.85 21.07
C CYS A 96 -12.90 4.43 22.49
N PRO A 97 -13.98 5.04 23.03
CA PRO A 97 -14.58 4.59 24.28
C PRO A 97 -14.88 3.09 24.23
N LYS A 98 -14.72 2.39 25.35
CA LYS A 98 -15.02 0.96 25.43
C LYS A 98 -16.42 0.76 26.00
N GLN A 99 -17.14 -0.20 25.43
CA GLN A 99 -18.40 -0.72 25.95
C GLN A 99 -18.15 -1.54 27.24
N ALA A 100 -19.22 -1.93 27.93
CA ALA A 100 -19.14 -2.70 29.17
C ALA A 100 -18.43 -4.06 29.01
N ASP A 101 -18.40 -4.62 27.79
CA ASP A 101 -17.71 -5.86 27.45
C ASP A 101 -16.23 -5.66 27.04
N GLY A 102 -15.72 -4.43 27.16
CA GLY A 102 -14.33 -4.07 26.85
C GLY A 102 -14.04 -3.85 25.37
N ARG A 103 -15.02 -4.01 24.47
CA ARG A 103 -14.87 -3.71 23.03
C ARG A 103 -15.02 -2.22 22.76
N PRO A 104 -14.30 -1.66 21.77
CA PRO A 104 -14.49 -0.26 21.39
C PRO A 104 -15.90 -0.02 20.85
N GLU A 105 -16.45 1.16 21.11
CA GLU A 105 -17.80 1.55 20.70
C GLU A 105 -17.94 1.54 19.17
N PRO A 106 -18.90 0.76 18.60
CA PRO A 106 -19.02 0.58 17.16
C PRO A 106 -19.16 1.89 16.38
N ALA A 107 -19.91 2.86 16.90
CA ALA A 107 -20.11 4.16 16.23
C ALA A 107 -18.80 4.96 16.13
N CYS A 108 -17.98 4.96 17.19
CA CYS A 108 -16.67 5.59 17.16
C CYS A 108 -15.72 4.89 16.18
N VAL A 109 -15.69 3.54 16.19
CA VAL A 109 -14.86 2.76 15.27
C VAL A 109 -15.26 3.03 13.82
N GLN A 110 -16.56 3.09 13.54
CA GLN A 110 -17.04 3.37 12.19
C GLN A 110 -16.67 4.79 11.75
N ALA A 111 -16.83 5.80 12.62
CA ALA A 111 -16.44 7.17 12.30
C ALA A 111 -14.94 7.31 12.00
N ALA A 112 -14.08 6.60 12.73
CA ALA A 112 -12.64 6.56 12.46
C ALA A 112 -12.33 5.93 11.09
N ARG A 113 -13.05 4.86 10.71
CA ARG A 113 -12.93 4.22 9.39
C ARG A 113 -13.39 5.15 8.27
N ASP A 114 -14.59 5.71 8.40
CA ASP A 114 -15.17 6.61 7.38
C ASP A 114 -14.28 7.83 7.12
N TRP A 115 -13.63 8.37 8.17
CA TRP A 115 -12.69 9.48 8.04
C TRP A 115 -11.47 9.15 7.16
N ALA A 116 -10.93 7.94 7.32
CA ALA A 116 -9.78 7.46 6.55
C ALA A 116 -10.20 7.06 5.13
N ASP A 117 -11.34 6.39 4.99
CA ASP A 117 -11.89 5.98 3.69
C ASP A 117 -12.16 7.21 2.82
N GLN A 118 -12.73 8.29 3.37
CA GLN A 118 -12.93 9.55 2.62
C GLN A 118 -11.63 10.16 2.07
N ARG A 119 -10.49 9.94 2.74
CA ARG A 119 -9.18 10.50 2.36
C ARG A 119 -8.37 9.58 1.46
N THR A 120 -8.77 8.32 1.36
CA THR A 120 -8.07 7.29 0.61
C THR A 120 -8.93 6.66 -0.49
N ALA A 121 -10.19 7.04 -0.64
CA ALA A 121 -11.14 6.42 -1.58
C ALA A 121 -10.66 6.40 -3.03
N ASP A 122 -10.02 7.49 -3.48
CA ASP A 122 -9.40 7.60 -4.79
C ASP A 122 -8.31 6.53 -4.98
N CYS A 123 -7.44 6.39 -4.00
CA CYS A 123 -6.35 5.42 -4.04
C CYS A 123 -6.77 3.98 -3.71
N GLN A 124 -7.80 3.78 -2.90
CA GLN A 124 -8.36 2.45 -2.64
C GLN A 124 -8.93 1.84 -3.91
N LEU A 125 -9.62 2.62 -4.74
CA LEU A 125 -10.12 2.15 -6.04
C LEU A 125 -8.96 1.85 -7.01
N ALA A 126 -8.01 2.78 -7.14
CA ALA A 126 -6.89 2.65 -8.07
C ALA A 126 -5.88 1.53 -7.69
N LEU A 127 -5.66 1.30 -6.38
CA LEU A 127 -4.78 0.25 -5.87
C LEU A 127 -5.53 -1.06 -5.62
N GLY A 128 -6.83 -1.02 -5.36
CA GLY A 128 -7.68 -2.20 -5.15
C GLY A 128 -7.81 -3.06 -6.40
N ALA A 129 -7.98 -2.44 -7.58
CA ALA A 129 -7.97 -3.16 -8.85
C ALA A 129 -6.63 -3.88 -9.11
N MET A 130 -5.52 -3.27 -8.69
CA MET A 130 -4.20 -3.89 -8.73
C MET A 130 -4.08 -5.01 -7.70
N PHE A 131 -4.59 -4.84 -6.48
CA PHE A 131 -4.54 -5.85 -5.42
C PHE A 131 -5.24 -7.14 -5.82
N THR A 132 -6.44 -7.07 -6.43
CA THR A 132 -7.12 -8.23 -6.98
C THR A 132 -6.28 -8.92 -8.06
N THR A 133 -5.72 -8.15 -9.00
CA THR A 133 -4.82 -8.67 -10.05
C THR A 133 -3.56 -9.34 -9.49
N VAL A 134 -3.04 -8.81 -8.38
CA VAL A 134 -1.79 -9.26 -7.75
C VAL A 134 -2.02 -10.49 -6.85
N LEU A 135 -3.20 -10.62 -6.23
CA LEU A 135 -3.55 -11.72 -5.33
C LEU A 135 -4.30 -12.90 -5.99
N GLU A 136 -4.99 -12.69 -7.11
CA GLU A 136 -5.64 -13.79 -7.83
C GLU A 136 -4.59 -14.72 -8.47
N PRO A 137 -4.72 -16.05 -8.35
CA PRO A 137 -3.71 -17.01 -8.80
C PRO A 137 -3.42 -16.94 -10.30
#